data_AF-A0A368F3K6-F1
#
_entry.id   AF-A0A368F3K6-F1
#
_cell.length_a   1.000
_cell.length_b   1.000
_cell.length_c   1.000
_cell.angle_alpha   90.00
_cell.angle_beta   90.00
_cell.angle_gamma   90.00
#
_symmetry.space_group_name_H-M   'P 1'
#
loop_
_entity.id
_entity.type
_entity.pdbx_description
1 polymer ?
#
loop_
_entity_poly.entity_id
_entity_poly.type
_entity_poly.pdbx_seq_one_letter_code
_entity_poly.pdbx_strand_id
1 'polypeptide(L)' 'MVDLAKITEGVQSQAGSHQFSDGELEAGYERMASDNAIMIADNKITLI' A
#
# COMPACT_ATOMS: atom_id res chain seq x y z
N MET A 1 -8.90 7.14 7.42
CA MET A 1 -8.65 5.73 7.05
C MET A 1 -9.19 5.48 5.66
N VAL A 2 -8.32 5.05 4.76
CA VAL A 2 -8.66 4.70 3.36
C VAL A 2 -8.53 3.20 3.21
N ASP A 3 -9.40 2.56 2.42
CA ASP A 3 -9.27 1.12 2.17
C ASP A 3 -7.93 0.83 1.47
N LEU A 4 -7.21 -0.18 1.98
CA LEU A 4 -5.95 -0.63 1.40
C LEU A 4 -6.12 -0.95 -0.09
N ALA A 5 -7.24 -1.58 -0.46
CA ALA A 5 -7.59 -1.90 -1.84
C ALA A 5 -7.60 -0.67 -2.77
N LYS A 6 -8.11 0.48 -2.32
CA LYS A 6 -8.11 1.73 -3.13
C LYS A 6 -6.70 2.27 -3.33
N ILE A 7 -5.85 2.10 -2.32
CA ILE A 7 -4.45 2.55 -2.37
C ILE A 7 -3.67 1.61 -3.28
N THR A 8 -3.88 0.32 -3.17
CA THR A 8 -3.32 -0.69 -4.07
C THR A 8 -3.74 -0.44 -5.52
N GLU A 9 -5.02 -0.18 -5.77
CA GLU A 9 -5.53 0.19 -7.10
C GLU A 9 -4.85 1.46 -7.64
N GLY A 10 -4.71 2.49 -6.80
CA GLY A 10 -3.99 3.72 -7.15
C GLY A 10 -2.52 3.47 -7.47
N VAL A 11 -1.81 2.68 -6.65
CA VAL A 11 -0.41 2.32 -6.85
C VAL A 11 -0.24 1.52 -8.15
N GLN A 12 -1.10 0.53 -8.40
CA GLN A 12 -1.09 -0.25 -9.64
C GLN A 12 -1.39 0.62 -10.86
N SER A 13 -2.34 1.55 -10.75
CA SER A 13 -2.66 2.50 -11.82
C SER A 13 -1.49 3.44 -12.13
N GLN A 14 -0.72 3.84 -11.11
CA GLN A 14 0.49 4.66 -11.28
C GLN A 14 1.67 3.85 -11.84
N ALA A 15 1.75 2.57 -11.50
CA ALA A 15 2.75 1.64 -12.03
C ALA A 15 2.58 1.37 -13.53
N GLY A 16 1.37 1.61 -14.06
CA GLY A 16 1.07 1.55 -15.49
C GLY A 16 1.27 0.14 -16.04
N SER A 17 2.23 -0.02 -16.95
CA SER A 17 2.56 -1.32 -17.56
C SER A 17 3.47 -2.21 -16.71
N HIS A 18 4.02 -1.69 -15.60
CA HIS A 18 4.88 -2.43 -14.68
C HIS A 18 4.18 -2.61 -13.34
N GLN A 19 3.06 -3.31 -13.38
CA GLN A 19 2.29 -3.62 -12.18
C GLN A 19 3.14 -4.37 -11.17
N PHE A 20 3.01 -3.98 -9.91
CA PHE A 20 3.67 -4.65 -8.80
C PHE A 20 2.98 -5.99 -8.54
N SER A 21 3.72 -7.01 -8.16
CA SER A 21 3.12 -8.23 -7.64
C SER A 21 2.56 -8.00 -6.23
N ASP A 22 1.64 -8.86 -5.79
CA ASP A 22 1.07 -8.77 -4.44
C ASP A 22 2.16 -8.80 -3.35
N GLY A 23 3.21 -9.60 -3.54
CA GLY A 23 4.34 -9.66 -2.62
C GLY A 23 5.22 -8.39 -2.61
N GLU A 24 5.35 -7.70 -3.75
CA GLU A 24 6.08 -6.43 -3.81
C GLU A 24 5.29 -5.30 -3.13
N LEU A 25 3.97 -5.29 -3.31
CA LEU A 25 3.09 -4.35 -2.62
C LEU A 25 3.10 -4.57 -1.10
N GLU A 26 2.98 -5.82 -0.67
CA GLU A 26 2.99 -6.18 0.75
C GLU A 26 4.34 -5.78 1.39
N ALA A 27 5.46 -6.11 0.76
CA ALA A 27 6.78 -5.68 1.23
C ALA A 27 6.95 -4.15 1.25
N GLY A 28 6.37 -3.44 0.27
CA GLY A 28 6.35 -1.97 0.24
C GLY A 28 5.55 -1.36 1.38
N TYR A 29 4.36 -1.90 1.65
CA TYR A 29 3.52 -1.49 2.77
C TYR A 29 4.15 -1.80 4.13
N GLU A 30 4.73 -2.99 4.31
CA GLU A 30 5.46 -3.34 5.52
C GLU A 30 6.63 -2.39 5.78
N ARG A 31 7.38 -2.03 4.73
CA ARG A 31 8.47 -1.07 4.85
C ARG A 31 7.96 0.32 5.24
N MET A 32 6.90 0.81 4.60
CA MET A 32 6.30 2.10 4.96
C MET A 32 5.75 2.11 6.39
N ALA A 33 5.21 0.98 6.86
CA ALA A 33 4.76 0.81 8.24
C ALA A 33 5.94 0.78 9.22
N SER A 34 7.02 0.09 8.86
CA SER A 34 8.28 0.09 9.63
C SER A 34 8.90 1.47 9.72
N ASP A 35 8.77 2.29 8.68
CA ASP A 35 9.25 3.67 8.65
C ASP A 35 8.28 4.64 9.38
N ASN A 36 7.25 4.13 10.06
CA ASN A 36 6.17 4.89 10.71
C ASN A 36 5.43 5.88 9.78
N ALA A 37 5.54 5.70 8.46
CA ALA A 37 4.86 6.55 7.49
C ALA A 37 3.38 6.17 7.33
N ILE A 38 3.04 4.91 7.58
CA ILE A 38 1.66 4.39 7.50
C ILE A 38 1.34 3.43 8.65
N MET A 39 0.05 3.31 8.96
CA MET A 39 -0.51 2.27 9.80
C MET A 39 -1.59 1.53 9.02
N ILE A 40 -1.51 0.19 9.00
CA ILE A 40 -2.54 -0.67 8.40
C ILE A 40 -3.29 -1.39 9.52
N ALA A 41 -4.61 -1.21 9.59
CA ALA A 41 -5.49 -1.88 10.53
C ALA A 41 -6.84 -2.16 9.86
N ASP A 42 -7.40 -3.37 10.05
CA ASP A 42 -8.70 -3.78 9.47
C ASP A 42 -8.84 -3.50 7.96
N ASN A 43 -7.82 -3.86 7.17
CA ASN A 43 -7.73 -3.58 5.73
C ASN A 43 -7.82 -2.09 5.35
N LYS A 44 -7.54 -1.19 6.30
CA LYS A 44 -7.49 0.25 6.07
C LYS A 44 -6.10 0.78 6.38
N ILE A 45 -5.62 1.64 5.49
CA ILE A 45 -4.37 2.38 5.67
C ILE A 45 -4.66 3.78 6.22
N THR A 46 -3.73 4.27 7.04
CA THR A 46 -3.70 5.66 7.53
C THR A 46 -2.28 6.16 7.45
N LEU A 47 -2.10 7.38 6.95
CA LEU A 47 -0.82 8.10 7.02
C LEU A 47 -0.69 8.72 8.42
N ILE A 48 0.48 8.56 9.04
CA ILE A 48 0.76 9.03 10.40
C ILE A 48 1.72 10.21 10.36
#